data_AF-A0A257VR24-F1
#
_entry.id   AF-A0A257VR24-F1
#
_cell.length_a   1.000
_cell.length_b   1.000
_cell.length_c   1.000
_cell.angle_alpha   90.00
_cell.angle_beta   90.00
_cell.angle_gamma   90.00
#
_symmetry.space_group_name_H-M   'P 1'
#
loop_
_entity.id
_entity.type
_entity.pdbx_description
1 polymer ?
#
loop_
_entity_poly.entity_id
_entity_poly.type
_entity_poly.pdbx_seq_one_letter_code
_entity_poly.pdbx_strand_id
1 'polypeptide(L)'
;MPPLQGAPITIEFVDDLAVRGVKMDAAAYLRERRVILERRLRGRELQRVTVHELFHFVWWRLGNPARLSWEALMAAERSRGEAGWSAEWRKVALSPEDRHNRTRRWREYVCEAFCDSAAAIFASAAQNTLAPRFLARRREWFVATLGGRPLSI
;
A
#
# COMPACT_ATOMS: atom_id res chain seq x y z
N MET A 1 -14.85 2.26 -0.92
CA MET A 1 -13.69 3.17 -0.91
C MET A 1 -14.21 4.59 -0.75
N PRO A 2 -13.63 5.45 0.10
CA PRO A 2 -14.01 6.87 0.15
C PRO A 2 -13.71 7.56 -1.21
N PRO A 3 -14.43 8.64 -1.55
CA PRO A 3 -14.13 9.40 -2.77
C PRO A 3 -12.69 9.89 -2.80
N LEU A 4 -12.04 9.86 -3.97
CA LEU A 4 -10.71 10.43 -4.17
C LEU A 4 -10.83 11.88 -4.64
N GLN A 5 -9.96 12.76 -4.17
CA GLN A 5 -9.92 14.18 -4.54
C GLN A 5 -8.49 14.58 -4.94
N GLY A 6 -8.35 15.18 -6.12
CA GLY A 6 -7.06 15.63 -6.62
C GLY A 6 -7.08 15.78 -8.14
N ALA A 7 -5.92 16.06 -8.72
CA ALA A 7 -5.77 16.06 -10.17
C ALA A 7 -6.00 14.63 -10.74
N PRO A 8 -6.31 14.48 -12.03
CA PRO A 8 -6.43 13.15 -12.64
C PRO A 8 -5.16 12.31 -12.48
N ILE A 9 -5.32 10.99 -12.49
CA ILE A 9 -4.24 10.01 -12.59
C ILE A 9 -4.47 9.21 -13.87
N THR A 10 -3.45 9.14 -14.71
CA THR A 10 -3.49 8.34 -15.94
C THR A 10 -3.23 6.88 -15.59
N ILE A 11 -4.08 5.97 -16.08
CA ILE A 11 -3.90 4.52 -15.91
C ILE A 11 -3.65 3.91 -17.29
N GLU A 12 -2.52 3.24 -17.45
CA GLU A 12 -2.09 2.58 -18.69
C GLU A 12 -1.94 1.08 -18.48
N PHE A 13 -2.23 0.30 -19.52
CA PHE A 13 -2.02 -1.14 -19.52
C PHE A 13 -0.93 -1.50 -20.54
N VAL A 14 0.08 -2.23 -20.09
CA VAL A 14 1.20 -2.69 -20.92
C VAL A 14 1.39 -4.20 -20.76
N ASP A 15 2.06 -4.82 -21.73
CA ASP A 15 2.48 -6.22 -21.65
C ASP A 15 3.94 -6.30 -21.19
N ASP A 16 4.28 -7.31 -20.37
CA ASP A 16 5.62 -7.55 -19.82
C ASP A 16 6.23 -6.36 -19.06
N LEU A 17 5.45 -5.75 -18.16
CA LEU A 17 5.90 -4.66 -17.31
C LEU A 17 7.12 -5.09 -16.48
N ALA A 18 8.23 -4.36 -16.68
CA ALA A 18 9.44 -4.53 -15.89
C ALA A 18 10.02 -3.19 -15.46
N VAL A 19 10.42 -3.09 -14.19
CA VAL A 19 11.09 -1.93 -13.62
C VAL A 19 12.50 -2.32 -13.23
N ARG A 20 13.51 -1.71 -13.86
CA ARG A 20 14.94 -2.05 -13.65
C ARG A 20 15.23 -3.55 -13.82
N GLY A 21 14.57 -4.18 -14.80
CA GLY A 21 14.73 -5.60 -15.11
C GLY A 21 13.91 -6.56 -14.22
N VAL A 22 13.15 -6.05 -13.25
CA VAL A 22 12.29 -6.88 -12.39
C VAL A 22 10.86 -6.84 -12.93
N LYS A 23 10.27 -8.00 -13.19
CA LYS A 23 8.86 -8.10 -13.61
C LYS A 23 7.94 -7.63 -12.48
N MET A 24 6.96 -6.80 -12.82
CA MET A 24 6.03 -6.21 -11.86
C MET A 24 4.59 -6.38 -12.35
N ASP A 25 3.64 -6.53 -11.42
CA ASP A 25 2.22 -6.48 -11.76
C ASP A 25 1.76 -5.03 -12.05
N ALA A 26 2.39 -4.05 -11.40
CA ALA A 26 2.09 -2.64 -11.57
C ALA A 26 3.24 -1.74 -11.10
N ALA A 27 3.15 -0.46 -11.45
CA ALA A 27 4.01 0.60 -10.95
C ALA A 27 3.29 1.96 -10.91
N ALA A 28 3.41 2.67 -9.78
CA ALA A 28 2.98 4.06 -9.63
C ALA A 28 4.13 5.07 -9.81
N TYR A 29 3.95 6.02 -10.72
CA TYR A 29 4.85 7.15 -10.99
C TYR A 29 4.24 8.42 -10.42
N LEU A 30 4.46 8.66 -9.12
CA LEU A 30 3.78 9.70 -8.35
C LEU A 30 3.90 11.11 -8.93
N ARG A 31 5.10 11.47 -9.42
CA ARG A 31 5.36 12.80 -10.00
C ARG A 31 4.69 13.00 -11.35
N GLU A 32 4.55 11.93 -12.13
CA GLU A 32 3.91 11.92 -13.45
C GLU A 32 2.39 11.73 -13.34
N ARG A 33 1.88 11.45 -12.13
CA ARG A 33 0.48 11.06 -11.91
C ARG A 33 0.03 9.94 -12.83
N ARG A 34 0.89 8.94 -12.98
CA ARG A 34 0.66 7.80 -13.85
C ARG A 34 0.76 6.49 -13.07
N VAL A 35 -0.13 5.56 -13.38
CA VAL A 35 -0.08 4.16 -12.96
C VAL A 35 0.00 3.30 -14.20
N ILE A 36 0.94 2.36 -14.19
CA ILE A 36 1.06 1.35 -15.24
C ILE A 36 0.67 0.01 -14.64
N LEU A 37 -0.22 -0.72 -15.30
CA LEU A 37 -0.73 -2.02 -14.90
C LEU A 37 -0.36 -3.07 -15.95
N GLU A 38 0.03 -4.25 -15.51
CA GLU A 38 0.25 -5.38 -16.40
C GLU A 38 -1.08 -5.83 -17.02
N ARG A 39 -1.11 -5.96 -18.35
CA ARG A 39 -2.33 -6.27 -19.11
C ARG A 39 -2.87 -7.64 -18.73
N ARG A 40 -2.06 -8.58 -18.26
CA ARG A 40 -2.53 -9.91 -17.82
C ARG A 40 -3.37 -9.90 -16.56
N LEU A 41 -3.43 -8.79 -15.80
CA LEU A 41 -4.27 -8.70 -14.59
C LEU A 41 -5.75 -8.87 -14.94
N ARG A 42 -6.47 -9.68 -14.16
CA ARG A 42 -7.90 -9.98 -14.40
C ARG A 42 -8.70 -9.91 -13.08
N GLY A 43 -9.98 -9.61 -13.22
CA GLY A 43 -10.96 -9.69 -12.13
C GLY A 43 -10.51 -9.01 -10.83
N ARG A 44 -10.49 -9.77 -9.74
CA ARG A 44 -10.19 -9.27 -8.38
C ARG A 44 -8.75 -8.80 -8.20
N GLU A 45 -7.79 -9.40 -8.91
CA GLU A 45 -6.39 -8.98 -8.82
C GLU A 45 -6.19 -7.59 -9.42
N LEU A 46 -6.85 -7.29 -10.55
CA LEU A 46 -6.83 -5.96 -11.13
C LEU A 46 -7.33 -4.93 -10.12
N GLN A 47 -8.51 -5.15 -9.52
CA GLN A 47 -9.07 -4.21 -8.54
C GLN A 47 -8.12 -4.00 -7.37
N ARG A 48 -7.56 -5.07 -6.81
CA ARG A 48 -6.62 -5.00 -5.69
C ARG A 48 -5.37 -4.21 -6.05
N VAL A 49 -4.71 -4.57 -7.14
CA VAL A 49 -3.46 -3.94 -7.58
C VAL A 49 -3.72 -2.47 -7.89
N THR A 50 -4.82 -2.14 -8.57
CA THR A 50 -5.19 -0.73 -8.81
C THR A 50 -5.40 0.04 -7.50
N VAL A 51 -6.11 -0.52 -6.52
CA VAL A 51 -6.29 0.15 -5.21
C VAL A 51 -4.94 0.31 -4.50
N HIS A 52 -4.07 -0.70 -4.51
CA HIS A 52 -2.72 -0.59 -3.97
C HIS A 52 -1.96 0.60 -4.57
N GLU A 53 -1.89 0.67 -5.90
CA GLU A 53 -1.17 1.75 -6.60
C GLU A 53 -1.78 3.14 -6.35
N LEU A 54 -3.11 3.25 -6.31
CA LEU A 54 -3.78 4.51 -5.98
C LEU A 54 -3.45 4.97 -4.55
N PHE A 55 -3.29 4.04 -3.60
CA PHE A 55 -2.95 4.39 -2.23
C PHE A 55 -1.50 4.82 -2.05
N HIS A 56 -0.59 4.60 -3.01
CA HIS A 56 0.70 5.30 -3.01
C HIS A 56 0.53 6.81 -3.16
N PHE A 57 -0.46 7.28 -3.93
CA PHE A 57 -0.79 8.71 -4.03
C PHE A 57 -1.35 9.25 -2.71
N VAL A 58 -2.28 8.51 -2.09
CA VAL A 58 -2.81 8.87 -0.77
C VAL A 58 -1.69 8.94 0.26
N TRP A 59 -0.81 7.94 0.30
CA TRP A 59 0.37 7.93 1.16
C TRP A 59 1.24 9.16 0.92
N TRP A 60 1.50 9.50 -0.35
CA TRP A 60 2.31 10.66 -0.73
C TRP A 60 1.72 12.02 -0.32
N ARG A 61 0.39 12.11 -0.25
CA ARG A 61 -0.33 13.31 0.25
C ARG A 61 -0.56 13.30 1.76
N LEU A 62 -0.41 12.15 2.41
CA LEU A 62 -0.61 12.01 3.86
C LEU A 62 0.39 12.88 4.64
N GLY A 63 -0.13 13.65 5.60
CA GLY A 63 0.69 14.50 6.46
C GLY A 63 1.61 13.68 7.38
N ASN A 64 2.73 14.30 7.80
CA ASN A 64 3.71 13.65 8.67
C ASN A 64 3.12 13.03 9.96
N PRO A 65 2.18 13.69 10.70
CA PRO A 65 1.62 13.10 11.90
C PRO A 65 0.90 11.77 11.65
N ALA A 66 0.13 11.67 10.57
CA ALA A 66 -0.57 10.43 10.22
C ALA A 66 0.40 9.34 9.73
N ARG A 67 1.43 9.68 8.95
CA ARG A 67 2.48 8.70 8.59
C ARG A 67 3.20 8.15 9.81
N LEU A 68 3.54 9.02 10.78
CA LEU A 68 4.20 8.61 12.01
C LEU A 68 3.30 7.76 12.92
N SER A 69 1.99 8.06 12.99
CA SER A 69 1.06 7.24 13.76
C SER A 69 0.84 5.86 13.13
N TRP A 70 0.81 5.79 11.79
CA TRP A 70 0.80 4.52 11.06
C TRP A 70 2.08 3.71 11.32
N GLU A 71 3.23 4.36 11.22
CA GLU A 71 4.53 3.74 11.50
C GLU A 71 4.61 3.19 12.93
N ALA A 72 4.09 3.93 13.92
CA ALA A 72 4.01 3.47 15.30
C ALA A 72 3.11 2.23 15.45
N LEU A 73 1.99 2.15 14.71
CA LEU A 73 1.16 0.95 14.66
C LEU A 73 1.94 -0.23 14.07
N MET A 74 2.64 -0.04 12.94
CA MET A 74 3.45 -1.09 12.32
C MET A 74 4.60 -1.56 13.23
N ALA A 75 5.17 -0.66 14.01
CA ALA A 75 6.16 -1.00 15.02
C ALA A 75 5.51 -1.81 16.17
N ALA A 76 4.34 -1.42 16.68
CA ALA A 76 3.70 -2.14 17.78
C ALA A 76 3.17 -3.53 17.38
N GLU A 77 2.86 -3.74 16.09
CA GLU A 77 2.34 -5.00 15.59
C GLU A 77 3.41 -6.10 15.57
N ARG A 78 3.07 -7.25 16.18
CA ARG A 78 3.85 -8.50 16.11
C ARG A 78 3.15 -9.51 15.19
N SER A 79 2.79 -9.08 13.99
CA SER A 79 2.21 -9.96 12.97
C SER A 79 3.31 -10.83 12.36
N ARG A 80 2.99 -12.09 12.01
CA ARG A 80 3.87 -12.92 11.19
C ARG A 80 3.72 -12.55 9.71
N GLY A 81 2.49 -12.63 9.19
CA GLY A 81 2.18 -12.24 7.81
C GLY A 81 1.77 -10.78 7.61
N GLU A 82 1.42 -10.43 6.37
CA GLU A 82 1.03 -9.10 5.90
C GLU A 82 -0.23 -9.10 5.02
N ALA A 83 -0.76 -7.89 4.80
CA ALA A 83 -2.00 -7.66 4.06
C ALA A 83 -1.86 -7.87 2.54
N GLY A 84 -0.62 -8.00 2.05
CA GLY A 84 -0.29 -8.26 0.65
C GLY A 84 1.19 -8.56 0.46
N TRP A 85 1.54 -9.01 -0.75
CA TRP A 85 2.88 -9.49 -1.09
C TRP A 85 3.95 -8.38 -1.08
N SER A 86 3.60 -7.14 -1.46
CA SER A 86 4.55 -6.02 -1.50
C SER A 86 5.12 -5.70 -0.11
N ALA A 87 4.25 -5.71 0.91
CA ALA A 87 4.63 -5.55 2.30
C ALA A 87 5.31 -6.81 2.85
N GLU A 88 4.81 -8.01 2.53
CA GLU A 88 5.38 -9.28 3.00
C GLU A 88 6.86 -9.41 2.60
N TRP A 89 7.19 -9.20 1.32
CA TRP A 89 8.57 -9.32 0.84
C TRP A 89 9.50 -8.32 1.49
N ARG A 90 9.04 -7.08 1.68
CA ARG A 90 9.85 -6.06 2.37
C ARG A 90 10.05 -6.42 3.82
N LYS A 91 9.00 -6.92 4.50
CA LYS A 91 9.06 -7.36 5.89
C LYS A 91 10.06 -8.48 6.09
N VAL A 92 10.02 -9.49 5.22
CA VAL A 92 10.96 -10.63 5.25
C VAL A 92 12.42 -10.15 5.08
N ALA A 93 12.64 -9.09 4.32
CA ALA A 93 13.96 -8.51 4.09
C ALA A 93 14.42 -7.53 5.20
N LEU A 94 13.58 -7.22 6.20
CA LEU A 94 13.95 -6.31 7.29
C LEU A 94 14.82 -7.01 8.33
N SER A 95 15.85 -6.31 8.79
CA SER A 95 16.50 -6.65 10.06
C SER A 95 15.85 -5.92 11.23
N PRO A 96 16.06 -6.37 12.49
CA PRO A 96 15.62 -5.62 13.67
C PRO A 96 16.17 -4.18 13.74
N GLU A 97 17.41 -3.97 13.25
CA GLU A 97 18.05 -2.64 13.24
C GLU A 97 17.39 -1.68 12.25
N ASP A 98 16.84 -2.18 11.13
CA ASP A 98 16.17 -1.34 10.13
C ASP A 98 15.04 -0.53 10.77
N ARG A 99 14.28 -1.19 11.65
CA ARG A 99 13.19 -0.56 12.40
C ARG A 99 13.72 0.44 13.43
N HIS A 100 14.75 0.07 14.21
CA HIS A 100 15.29 0.95 15.25
C HIS A 100 15.88 2.23 14.66
N ASN A 101 16.65 2.09 13.57
CA ASN A 101 17.33 3.20 12.90
C ASN A 101 16.46 3.91 11.86
N ARG A 102 15.20 3.47 11.69
CA ARG A 102 14.25 4.02 10.74
C ARG A 102 14.84 4.13 9.32
N THR A 103 15.48 3.06 8.88
CA THR A 103 16.20 3.04 7.61
C THR A 103 15.26 3.22 6.42
N ARG A 104 15.83 3.35 5.22
CA ARG A 104 15.02 3.38 3.99
C ARG A 104 14.15 2.13 3.85
N ARG A 105 14.70 0.94 4.14
CA ARG A 105 13.96 -0.33 4.06
C ARG A 105 12.74 -0.34 4.96
N TRP A 106 12.89 0.13 6.21
CA TRP A 106 11.78 0.26 7.13
C TRP A 106 10.69 1.21 6.61
N ARG A 107 11.08 2.39 6.10
CA ARG A 107 10.12 3.37 5.55
C ARG A 107 9.39 2.85 4.31
N GLU A 108 10.09 2.10 3.45
CA GLU A 108 9.48 1.43 2.29
C GLU A 108 8.49 0.35 2.75
N TYR A 109 8.86 -0.51 3.70
CA TYR A 109 7.94 -1.48 4.30
C TYR A 109 6.68 -0.81 4.87
N VAL A 110 6.83 0.26 5.66
CA VAL A 110 5.70 0.98 6.27
C VAL A 110 4.74 1.53 5.20
N CYS A 111 5.29 2.06 4.10
CA CYS A 111 4.52 2.53 2.96
C CYS A 111 3.77 1.39 2.25
N GLU A 112 4.44 0.26 1.97
CA GLU A 112 3.77 -0.88 1.35
C GLU A 112 2.70 -1.48 2.27
N ALA A 113 2.99 -1.61 3.56
CA ALA A 113 2.04 -2.11 4.54
C ALA A 113 0.77 -1.24 4.57
N PHE A 114 0.90 0.09 4.41
CA PHE A 114 -0.24 0.98 4.24
C PHE A 114 -1.04 0.67 2.97
N CYS A 115 -0.38 0.60 1.82
CA CYS A 115 -1.03 0.42 0.52
C CYS A 115 -1.69 -0.97 0.39
N ASP A 116 -1.01 -2.03 0.86
CA ASP A 116 -1.58 -3.38 0.93
C ASP A 116 -2.75 -3.47 1.90
N SER A 117 -2.69 -2.77 3.04
CA SER A 117 -3.82 -2.74 3.97
C SER A 117 -5.03 -2.04 3.35
N ALA A 118 -4.82 -0.94 2.63
CA ALA A 118 -5.88 -0.27 1.90
C ALA A 118 -6.49 -1.17 0.83
N ALA A 119 -5.66 -1.89 0.07
CA ALA A 119 -6.11 -2.86 -0.92
C ALA A 119 -6.94 -3.97 -0.27
N ALA A 120 -6.51 -4.52 0.87
CA ALA A 120 -7.26 -5.54 1.61
C ALA A 120 -8.58 -5.01 2.22
N ILE A 121 -8.66 -3.72 2.54
CA ILE A 121 -9.85 -3.09 3.12
C ILE A 121 -10.86 -2.68 2.04
N PHE A 122 -10.40 -2.11 0.93
CA PHE A 122 -11.25 -1.43 -0.06
C PHE A 122 -11.40 -2.18 -1.39
N ALA A 123 -10.51 -3.11 -1.71
CA ALA A 123 -10.71 -4.08 -2.78
C ALA A 123 -11.10 -5.43 -2.17
N SER A 124 -11.77 -6.28 -2.95
CA SER A 124 -12.11 -7.63 -2.49
C SER A 124 -10.88 -8.37 -1.96
N ALA A 125 -11.04 -9.11 -0.84
CA ALA A 125 -9.95 -9.78 -0.15
C ALA A 125 -9.11 -10.67 -1.09
N ALA A 126 -7.81 -10.41 -1.16
CA ALA A 126 -6.83 -11.29 -1.79
C ALA A 126 -5.92 -11.94 -0.75
N GLN A 127 -5.00 -12.79 -1.24
CA GLN A 127 -3.95 -13.45 -0.48
C GLN A 127 -3.30 -12.50 0.52
N ASN A 128 -3.75 -12.61 1.76
CA ASN A 128 -3.15 -11.99 2.91
C ASN A 128 -2.78 -13.11 3.87
N THR A 129 -1.58 -13.04 4.43
CA THR A 129 -1.12 -13.92 5.50
C THR A 129 -1.31 -13.25 6.87
N LEU A 130 -1.82 -12.01 6.87
CA LEU A 130 -2.12 -11.23 8.06
C LEU A 130 -3.30 -11.82 8.84
N ALA A 131 -3.09 -12.12 10.11
CA ALA A 131 -4.17 -12.59 10.96
C ALA A 131 -5.30 -11.54 11.05
N PRO A 132 -6.58 -11.96 11.05
CA PRO A 132 -7.73 -11.03 10.98
C PRO A 132 -7.73 -9.91 12.03
N ARG A 133 -7.25 -10.19 13.26
CA ARG A 133 -7.13 -9.20 14.33
C ARG A 133 -6.23 -8.01 13.99
N PHE A 134 -5.16 -8.23 13.22
CA PHE A 134 -4.27 -7.14 12.81
C PHE A 134 -4.90 -6.35 11.67
N LEU A 135 -5.54 -7.03 10.70
CA LEU A 135 -6.29 -6.33 9.65
C LEU A 135 -7.42 -5.47 10.24
N ALA A 136 -8.11 -5.95 11.27
CA ALA A 136 -9.12 -5.19 12.00
C ALA A 136 -8.55 -3.92 12.64
N ARG A 137 -7.42 -4.03 13.36
CA ARG A 137 -6.73 -2.86 13.95
C ARG A 137 -6.26 -1.86 12.90
N ARG A 138 -5.74 -2.34 11.77
CA ARG A 138 -5.38 -1.47 10.65
C ARG A 138 -6.62 -0.77 10.08
N ARG A 139 -7.73 -1.48 9.90
CA ARG A 139 -9.02 -0.90 9.47
C ARG A 139 -9.50 0.18 10.44
N GLU A 140 -9.42 -0.04 11.75
CA GLU A 140 -9.75 0.96 12.76
C GLU A 140 -8.91 2.23 12.59
N TRP A 141 -7.61 2.08 12.36
CA TRP A 141 -6.73 3.22 12.08
C TRP A 141 -7.14 3.98 10.81
N PHE A 142 -7.49 3.26 9.72
CA PHE A 142 -7.97 3.87 8.48
C PHE A 142 -9.26 4.66 8.70
N VAL A 143 -10.21 4.10 9.46
CA VAL A 143 -11.47 4.79 9.79
C VAL A 143 -11.21 6.02 10.66
N ALA A 144 -10.40 5.90 11.70
CA ALA A 144 -10.11 7.00 12.61
C ALA A 144 -9.33 8.16 11.95
N THR A 145 -8.41 7.83 11.04
CA THR A 145 -7.49 8.83 10.45
C THR A 145 -7.99 9.39 9.12
N LEU A 146 -8.64 8.55 8.30
CA LEU A 146 -9.04 8.88 6.93
C LEU A 146 -10.56 8.86 6.73
N GLY A 147 -11.34 8.47 7.75
CA GLY A 147 -12.80 8.39 7.66
C GLY A 147 -13.47 9.77 7.54
N GLY A 148 -14.65 9.77 6.91
CA GLY A 148 -15.54 10.94 6.85
C GLY A 148 -15.08 12.08 5.92
N ARG A 149 -14.01 11.90 5.13
CA ARG A 149 -13.50 12.90 4.18
C ARG A 149 -13.05 12.24 2.88
N PRO A 150 -13.04 12.98 1.75
CA PRO A 150 -12.37 12.51 0.53
C PRO A 150 -10.87 12.28 0.78
N LEU A 151 -10.30 11.26 0.14
CA LEU A 151 -8.86 10.99 0.21
C LEU A 151 -8.12 11.85 -0.81
N SER A 152 -7.15 12.64 -0.35
CA SER A 152 -6.30 13.44 -1.24
C SER A 152 -5.31 12.56 -2.01
N ILE A 153 -5.25 12.72 -3.33
CA ILE A 153 -4.33 12.00 -4.24
C ILE A 153 -3.56 12.93 -5.16
#